data_AF-B0MDC4-F1
#
_entry.id   AF-B0MDC4-F1
#
_cell.length_a   1.000
_cell.length_b   1.000
_cell.length_c   1.000
_cell.angle_alpha   90.00
_cell.angle_beta   90.00
_cell.angle_gamma   90.00
#
_symmetry.space_group_name_H-M   'P 1'
#
loop_
_entity.id
_entity.type
_entity.pdbx_description
1 polymer ?
#
loop_
_entity_poly.entity_id
_entity_poly.type
_entity_poly.pdbx_seq_one_letter_code
_entity_poly.pdbx_strand_id
1 'polypeptide(L)'
;MDKRIYEIYPLFFPAVGGIVGLLVICWSDFSSFLNLGILARTAGLALIPVIVTGGIHMDGFMDTADALGSCRDREKKLLILKDPHCGAFAVLSCVGYFIAYGGALSEIGRGNLLILSWGFVLSRALSAFSIASFPMAKETGLAASFSGTAHKRAVRGVSAVTAAGSAAAMCLLNPAAGLLCIGGAILSFAWYYRMSMKQFGGITGDLAGWFLQICELSAAICLAVIEKIM
;
A
#
# COMPACT_ATOMS: atom_id res chain seq x y z
N MET A 1 0.93 -19.77 -18.82
CA MET A 1 0.24 -18.46 -18.78
C MET A 1 0.94 -17.52 -19.75
N ASP A 2 0.21 -16.78 -20.60
CA ASP A 2 0.78 -15.93 -21.65
C ASP A 2 1.61 -14.78 -21.03
N LYS A 3 2.86 -14.62 -21.46
CA LYS A 3 3.79 -13.57 -20.98
C LYS A 3 3.21 -12.16 -21.13
N ARG A 4 2.33 -11.94 -22.11
CA ARG A 4 1.66 -10.65 -22.36
C ARG A 4 0.71 -10.24 -21.23
N ILE A 5 0.12 -11.20 -20.52
CA ILE A 5 -0.77 -10.88 -19.39
C ILE A 5 0.04 -10.27 -18.25
N TYR A 6 1.29 -10.73 -18.05
CA TYR A 6 2.17 -10.18 -17.04
C TYR A 6 2.57 -8.73 -17.27
N GLU A 7 2.54 -8.29 -18.53
CA GLU A 7 2.90 -6.92 -18.91
C GLU A 7 1.78 -5.90 -18.66
N ILE A 8 0.54 -6.35 -18.48
CA ILE A 8 -0.60 -5.46 -18.25
C ILE A 8 -1.17 -5.54 -16.84
N TYR A 9 -0.77 -6.52 -16.01
CA TYR A 9 -1.25 -6.64 -14.62
C TYR A 9 -1.16 -5.34 -13.81
N PRO A 10 -0.07 -4.54 -13.88
CA PRO A 10 0.00 -3.29 -13.11
C PRO A 10 -1.12 -2.29 -13.42
N LEU A 11 -1.71 -2.34 -14.61
CA LEU A 11 -2.85 -1.50 -14.98
C LEU A 11 -4.11 -1.81 -14.15
N PHE A 12 -4.23 -3.03 -13.64
CA PHE A 12 -5.38 -3.46 -12.85
C PHE A 12 -5.19 -3.23 -11.35
N PHE A 13 -4.00 -2.85 -10.89
CA PHE A 13 -3.76 -2.63 -9.47
C PHE A 13 -4.72 -1.57 -8.87
N PRO A 14 -4.95 -0.41 -9.51
CA PRO A 14 -5.89 0.58 -8.97
C PRO A 14 -7.32 0.06 -8.84
N ALA A 15 -7.76 -0.83 -9.73
CA ALA A 15 -9.08 -1.46 -9.65
C ALA A 15 -9.22 -2.33 -8.40
N VAL A 16 -8.16 -3.08 -8.03
CA VAL A 16 -8.11 -3.81 -6.75
C VAL A 16 -8.20 -2.83 -5.57
N GLY A 17 -7.56 -1.67 -5.65
CA GLY A 17 -7.73 -0.59 -4.66
C GLY A 17 -9.17 -0.12 -4.52
N GLY A 18 -9.87 0.05 -5.65
CA GLY A 18 -11.30 0.41 -5.66
C GLY A 18 -12.18 -0.66 -5.01
N ILE A 19 -11.89 -1.95 -5.24
CA ILE A 19 -12.59 -3.07 -4.59
C ILE A 19 -12.35 -3.04 -3.08
N VAL A 20 -11.10 -2.85 -2.63
CA VAL A 20 -10.77 -2.73 -1.20
C VAL A 20 -11.52 -1.55 -0.58
N GLY A 21 -11.50 -0.38 -1.21
CA GLY A 21 -12.22 0.81 -0.75
C GLY A 21 -13.73 0.56 -0.64
N LEU A 22 -14.34 -0.05 -1.66
CA LEU A 22 -15.76 -0.40 -1.64
C LEU A 22 -16.09 -1.35 -0.46
N LEU A 23 -15.31 -2.41 -0.27
CA LEU A 23 -15.54 -3.37 0.80
C LEU A 23 -15.34 -2.75 2.19
N VAL A 24 -14.37 -1.86 2.35
CA VAL A 24 -14.14 -1.08 3.58
C VAL A 24 -15.35 -0.22 3.91
N ILE A 25 -15.95 0.42 2.90
CA ILE A 25 -17.20 1.17 3.06
C ILE A 25 -18.37 0.26 3.44
N CYS A 26 -18.61 -0.82 2.68
CA CYS A 26 -19.68 -1.75 2.96
C CYS A 26 -19.57 -2.35 4.37
N TRP A 27 -18.35 -2.65 4.81
CA TRP A 27 -18.10 -3.12 6.16
C TRP A 27 -18.38 -2.06 7.22
N SER A 28 -18.00 -0.79 6.99
CA SER A 28 -18.34 0.30 7.92
C SER A 28 -19.86 0.43 8.10
N ASP A 29 -20.62 0.34 7.00
CA ASP A 29 -22.07 0.47 7.04
C ASP A 29 -22.74 -0.77 7.67
N PHE A 30 -22.27 -1.97 7.33
CA PHE A 30 -22.75 -3.23 7.90
C PHE A 30 -22.46 -3.38 9.39
N SER A 31 -21.24 -3.04 9.82
CA SER A 31 -20.86 -3.07 11.24
C SER A 31 -21.65 -2.06 12.07
N SER A 32 -21.98 -0.91 11.49
CA SER A 32 -22.86 0.10 12.12
C SER A 32 -24.30 -0.40 12.22
N PHE A 33 -24.83 -1.03 11.15
CA PHE A 33 -26.17 -1.63 11.16
C PHE A 33 -26.33 -2.70 12.24
N LEU A 34 -25.30 -3.50 12.47
CA LEU A 34 -25.27 -4.52 13.53
C LEU A 34 -24.92 -3.98 14.92
N ASN A 35 -24.66 -2.68 15.07
CA ASN A 35 -24.18 -2.06 16.31
C ASN A 35 -22.93 -2.76 16.89
N LEU A 36 -22.00 -3.16 16.03
CA LEU A 36 -20.75 -3.79 16.48
C LEU A 36 -19.89 -2.80 17.27
N GLY A 37 -19.25 -3.29 18.32
CA GLY A 37 -18.28 -2.50 19.09
C GLY A 37 -17.07 -2.07 18.26
N ILE A 38 -16.38 -1.03 18.71
CA ILE A 38 -15.29 -0.40 17.96
C ILE A 38 -14.20 -1.38 17.54
N LEU A 39 -13.84 -2.34 18.40
CA LEU A 39 -12.82 -3.36 18.10
C LEU A 39 -13.23 -4.27 16.94
N ALA A 40 -14.49 -4.72 16.89
CA ALA A 40 -14.98 -5.57 15.81
C ALA A 40 -15.03 -4.79 14.49
N ARG A 41 -15.49 -3.53 14.53
CA ARG A 41 -15.49 -2.63 13.37
C ARG A 41 -14.06 -2.46 12.83
N THR A 42 -13.10 -2.04 13.65
CA THR A 42 -11.74 -1.74 13.18
C THR A 42 -10.95 -2.98 12.79
N ALA A 43 -11.17 -4.12 13.46
CA ALA A 43 -10.60 -5.40 13.04
C ALA A 43 -11.01 -5.76 11.60
N GLY A 44 -12.30 -5.64 11.27
CA GLY A 44 -12.76 -5.89 9.90
C GLY A 44 -12.19 -4.89 8.90
N LEU A 45 -12.16 -3.58 9.24
CA LEU A 45 -11.55 -2.55 8.38
C LEU A 45 -10.07 -2.86 8.09
N ALA A 46 -9.30 -3.27 9.10
CA ALA A 46 -7.88 -3.57 8.97
C ALA A 46 -7.61 -4.87 8.19
N LEU A 47 -8.50 -5.86 8.28
CA LEU A 47 -8.31 -7.18 7.65
C LEU A 47 -8.79 -7.23 6.19
N ILE A 48 -9.73 -6.38 5.76
CA ILE A 48 -10.23 -6.37 4.38
C ILE A 48 -9.12 -6.26 3.33
N PRO A 49 -8.17 -5.30 3.41
CA PRO A 49 -7.08 -5.20 2.44
C PRO A 49 -6.22 -6.45 2.37
N VAL A 50 -6.01 -7.12 3.52
CA VAL A 50 -5.20 -8.34 3.63
C VAL A 50 -5.93 -9.52 2.98
N ILE A 51 -7.20 -9.72 3.30
CA ILE A 51 -8.02 -10.82 2.75
C ILE A 51 -8.16 -10.69 1.24
N VAL A 52 -8.49 -9.49 0.74
CA VAL A 52 -8.68 -9.23 -0.69
C VAL A 52 -7.41 -9.49 -1.50
N THR A 53 -6.24 -9.26 -0.92
CA THR A 53 -4.95 -9.44 -1.58
C THR A 53 -4.31 -10.80 -1.31
N GLY A 54 -4.95 -11.66 -0.51
CA GLY A 54 -4.38 -12.93 -0.08
C GLY A 54 -3.13 -12.78 0.81
N GLY A 55 -2.93 -11.61 1.43
CA GLY A 55 -1.83 -11.34 2.35
C GLY A 55 -0.50 -10.93 1.72
N ILE A 56 -0.35 -10.96 0.40
CA ILE A 56 0.95 -10.75 -0.28
C ILE A 56 1.62 -9.40 0.02
N HIS A 57 0.84 -8.35 0.28
CA HIS A 57 1.43 -7.05 0.65
C HIS A 57 1.89 -7.01 2.11
N MET A 58 1.18 -7.72 3.00
CA MET A 58 1.58 -7.84 4.41
C MET A 58 2.83 -8.72 4.53
N ASP A 59 2.89 -9.79 3.75
CA ASP A 59 4.07 -10.64 3.59
C ASP A 59 5.30 -9.81 3.16
N GLY A 60 5.18 -9.06 2.06
CA GLY A 60 6.25 -8.16 1.62
C GLY A 60 6.62 -7.07 2.63
N PHE A 61 5.67 -6.59 3.43
CA PHE A 61 5.94 -5.66 4.54
C PHE A 61 6.75 -6.32 5.65
N MET A 62 6.38 -7.54 6.05
CA MET A 62 7.08 -8.32 7.08
C MET A 62 8.51 -8.63 6.64
N ASP A 63 8.69 -9.13 5.42
CA ASP A 63 10.01 -9.48 4.87
C ASP A 63 10.92 -8.26 4.75
N THR A 64 10.36 -7.15 4.27
CA THR A 64 11.10 -5.90 4.16
C THR A 64 11.48 -5.36 5.54
N ALA A 65 10.58 -5.41 6.51
CA ALA A 65 10.86 -4.98 7.87
C ALA A 65 11.96 -5.83 8.52
N ASP A 66 11.95 -7.15 8.28
CA ASP A 66 12.97 -8.04 8.81
C ASP A 66 14.34 -7.82 8.16
N ALA A 67 14.37 -7.68 6.84
CA ALA A 67 15.58 -7.34 6.10
C ALA A 67 16.17 -6.00 6.57
N LEU A 68 15.34 -4.97 6.78
CA LEU A 68 15.78 -3.68 7.31
C LEU A 68 16.31 -3.78 8.75
N GLY A 69 15.57 -4.46 9.63
CA GLY A 69 15.92 -4.67 11.04
C GLY A 69 17.18 -5.51 11.25
N SER A 70 17.53 -6.37 10.30
CA SER A 70 18.75 -7.18 10.35
C SER A 70 20.05 -6.36 10.41
N CYS A 71 20.03 -5.10 9.95
CA CYS A 71 21.19 -4.22 9.84
C CYS A 71 22.37 -4.83 9.05
N ARG A 72 22.12 -5.85 8.22
CA ARG A 72 23.16 -6.51 7.43
C ARG A 72 23.49 -5.76 6.14
N ASP A 73 24.55 -6.21 5.48
CA ASP A 73 24.89 -5.79 4.12
C ASP A 73 23.76 -6.11 3.12
N ARG A 74 23.80 -5.46 1.95
CA ARG A 74 22.78 -5.57 0.91
C ARG A 74 22.54 -7.01 0.47
N GLU A 75 23.60 -7.80 0.33
CA GLU A 75 23.49 -9.18 -0.16
C GLU A 75 22.68 -10.03 0.83
N LYS A 76 23.01 -9.97 2.13
CA LYS A 76 22.28 -10.68 3.17
C LYS A 76 20.84 -10.20 3.30
N LYS A 77 20.57 -8.90 3.16
CA LYS A 77 19.19 -8.37 3.14
C LYS A 77 18.37 -8.96 1.99
N LEU A 78 18.97 -9.09 0.80
CA LEU A 78 18.34 -9.69 -0.36
C LEU A 78 18.15 -11.21 -0.26
N LEU A 79 18.86 -11.89 0.65
CA LEU A 79 18.64 -13.28 1.02
C LEU A 79 17.49 -13.42 2.02
N ILE A 80 17.38 -12.49 2.98
CA ILE A 80 16.26 -12.46 3.95
C ILE A 80 14.92 -12.34 3.22
N LEU A 81 14.81 -11.48 2.20
CA LEU A 81 13.60 -11.37 1.35
C LEU A 81 13.20 -12.66 0.60
N LYS A 82 14.03 -13.71 0.65
CA LYS A 82 13.74 -15.02 0.04
C LYS A 82 13.55 -16.12 1.09
N ASP A 83 13.78 -15.81 2.36
CA ASP A 83 13.66 -16.77 3.45
C ASP A 83 12.17 -16.93 3.78
N PRO A 84 11.60 -18.14 3.69
CA PRO A 84 10.21 -18.36 4.06
C PRO A 84 9.94 -18.25 5.57
N HIS A 85 10.98 -18.15 6.41
CA HIS A 85 10.83 -18.02 7.85
C HIS A 85 10.75 -16.55 8.27
N CYS A 86 9.79 -16.22 9.13
CA CYS A 86 9.70 -14.89 9.71
C CYS A 86 10.73 -14.68 10.84
N GLY A 87 11.54 -13.63 10.74
CA GLY A 87 12.37 -13.17 11.86
C GLY A 87 11.61 -12.35 12.90
N ALA A 88 12.30 -11.95 13.97
CA ALA A 88 11.71 -11.21 15.08
C ALA A 88 11.21 -9.82 14.65
N PHE A 89 11.92 -9.15 13.74
CA PHE A 89 11.52 -7.81 13.28
C PHE A 89 10.29 -7.87 12.35
N ALA A 90 10.12 -8.94 11.57
CA ALA A 90 8.88 -9.21 10.85
C ALA A 90 7.67 -9.26 11.79
N VAL A 91 7.75 -10.07 12.85
CA VAL A 91 6.64 -10.25 13.81
C VAL A 91 6.34 -8.96 14.56
N LEU A 92 7.37 -8.31 15.11
CA LEU A 92 7.21 -7.05 15.85
C LEU A 92 6.59 -5.95 14.97
N SER A 93 7.03 -5.86 13.71
CA SER A 93 6.53 -4.86 12.77
C SER A 93 5.10 -5.17 12.35
N CYS A 94 4.73 -6.43 12.14
CA CYS A 94 3.36 -6.85 11.82
C CYS A 94 2.38 -6.51 12.94
N VAL A 95 2.73 -6.86 14.19
CA VAL A 95 1.91 -6.53 15.36
C VAL A 95 1.81 -5.02 15.54
N GLY A 96 2.93 -4.30 15.46
CA GLY A 96 2.95 -2.84 15.53
C GLY A 96 2.12 -2.18 14.43
N TYR A 97 2.16 -2.70 13.22
CA TYR A 97 1.35 -2.25 12.09
C TYR A 97 -0.14 -2.36 12.40
N PHE A 98 -0.63 -3.53 12.81
CA PHE A 98 -2.07 -3.70 13.06
C PHE A 98 -2.56 -2.92 14.28
N ILE A 99 -1.73 -2.72 15.30
CA ILE A 99 -2.05 -1.85 16.43
C ILE A 99 -2.19 -0.40 15.94
N ALA A 100 -1.21 0.12 15.19
CA ALA A 100 -1.24 1.49 14.69
C ALA A 100 -2.36 1.70 13.67
N TYR A 101 -2.56 0.75 12.76
CA TYR A 101 -3.57 0.84 11.70
C TYR A 101 -4.98 0.70 12.26
N GLY A 102 -5.22 -0.31 13.10
CA GLY A 102 -6.51 -0.50 13.78
C GLY A 102 -6.85 0.65 14.72
N GLY A 103 -5.85 1.20 15.43
CA GLY A 103 -6.01 2.39 16.26
C GLY A 103 -6.28 3.65 15.44
N ALA A 104 -5.62 3.85 14.30
CA ALA A 104 -5.98 4.98 13.42
C ALA A 104 -7.41 4.82 12.87
N LEU A 105 -7.79 3.61 12.44
CA LEU A 105 -9.14 3.31 11.94
C LEU A 105 -10.24 3.47 13.00
N SER A 106 -9.93 3.38 14.31
CA SER A 106 -10.92 3.64 15.37
C SER A 106 -11.34 5.09 15.46
N GLU A 107 -10.47 5.99 15.02
CA GLU A 107 -10.72 7.43 15.10
C GLU A 107 -11.40 7.99 13.85
N ILE A 108 -11.54 7.22 12.78
CA ILE A 108 -12.02 7.70 11.48
C ILE A 108 -13.54 7.52 11.34
N GLY A 109 -14.21 8.63 11.07
CA GLY A 109 -15.63 8.70 10.73
C GLY A 109 -15.93 8.29 9.29
N ARG A 110 -17.22 8.12 8.98
CA ARG A 110 -17.66 7.60 7.67
C ARG A 110 -17.24 8.46 6.48
N GLY A 111 -17.18 9.78 6.66
CA GLY A 111 -16.75 10.75 5.63
C GLY A 111 -15.28 10.57 5.25
N ASN A 112 -14.40 10.57 6.25
CA ASN A 112 -12.96 10.35 6.03
C ASN A 112 -12.65 8.92 5.56
N LEU A 113 -13.49 7.93 5.87
CA LEU A 113 -13.42 6.59 5.29
C LEU A 113 -13.61 6.56 3.76
N LEU A 114 -14.42 7.47 3.19
CA LEU A 114 -14.51 7.61 1.73
C LEU A 114 -13.19 8.13 1.14
N ILE A 115 -12.51 9.02 1.85
CA ILE A 115 -11.19 9.52 1.44
C ILE A 115 -10.15 8.40 1.51
N LEU A 116 -10.16 7.60 2.59
CA LEU A 116 -9.31 6.41 2.71
C LEU A 116 -9.55 5.40 1.56
N SER A 117 -10.80 5.28 1.11
CA SER A 117 -11.17 4.40 -0.01
C SER A 117 -10.44 4.77 -1.31
N TRP A 118 -10.35 6.08 -1.59
CA TRP A 118 -9.51 6.59 -2.66
C TRP A 118 -8.01 6.46 -2.35
N GLY A 119 -7.61 6.51 -1.08
CA GLY A 119 -6.26 6.19 -0.63
C GLY A 119 -5.77 4.82 -1.10
N PHE A 120 -6.63 3.79 -1.08
CA PHE A 120 -6.29 2.47 -1.64
C PHE A 120 -6.07 2.52 -3.15
N VAL A 121 -6.87 3.26 -3.91
CA VAL A 121 -6.66 3.44 -5.37
C VAL A 121 -5.33 4.15 -5.62
N LEU A 122 -5.06 5.22 -4.87
CA LEU A 122 -3.83 6.01 -4.97
C LEU A 122 -2.58 5.16 -4.67
N SER A 123 -2.59 4.37 -3.59
CA SER A 123 -1.44 3.54 -3.20
C SER A 123 -1.10 2.53 -4.32
N ARG A 124 -2.09 1.86 -4.90
CA ARG A 124 -1.88 0.92 -6.03
C ARG A 124 -1.45 1.62 -7.30
N ALA A 125 -1.97 2.80 -7.61
CA ALA A 125 -1.55 3.58 -8.78
C ALA A 125 -0.08 4.00 -8.67
N LEU A 126 0.36 4.45 -7.49
CA LEU A 126 1.77 4.76 -7.22
C LEU A 126 2.65 3.51 -7.27
N SER A 127 2.19 2.38 -6.74
CA SER A 127 2.91 1.10 -6.81
C SER A 127 3.11 0.66 -8.27
N ALA A 128 2.05 0.68 -9.09
CA ALA A 128 2.13 0.40 -10.52
C ALA A 128 3.08 1.35 -11.26
N PHE A 129 3.04 2.65 -10.92
CA PHE A 129 3.97 3.64 -11.46
C PHE A 129 5.42 3.30 -11.14
N SER A 130 5.70 2.85 -9.91
CA SER A 130 7.05 2.49 -9.47
C SER A 130 7.62 1.31 -10.24
N ILE A 131 6.83 0.25 -10.46
CA ILE A 131 7.24 -0.94 -11.22
C ILE A 131 7.66 -0.56 -12.64
N ALA A 132 7.01 0.44 -13.23
CA ALA A 132 7.31 0.91 -14.57
C ALA A 132 8.41 1.98 -14.65
N SER A 133 8.82 2.56 -13.51
CA SER A 133 9.69 3.74 -13.48
C SER A 133 11.00 3.56 -12.72
N PHE A 134 11.05 2.67 -11.73
CA PHE A 134 12.20 2.55 -10.83
C PHE A 134 13.14 1.40 -11.26
N PRO A 135 14.44 1.50 -10.94
CA PRO A 135 15.38 0.40 -11.16
C PRO A 135 14.98 -0.86 -10.37
N MET A 136 15.04 -2.03 -11.01
CA MET A 136 14.80 -3.31 -10.33
C MET A 136 16.05 -3.79 -9.61
N ALA A 137 15.91 -4.35 -8.40
CA ALA A 137 17.06 -4.85 -7.64
C ALA A 137 17.66 -6.15 -8.23
N LYS A 138 16.88 -6.89 -9.03
CA LYS A 138 17.24 -8.16 -9.68
C LYS A 138 16.56 -8.24 -11.05
N GLU A 139 17.13 -9.02 -11.95
CA GLU A 139 16.54 -9.31 -13.29
C GLU A 139 15.52 -10.46 -13.27
N THR A 140 15.20 -11.01 -12.09
CA THR A 140 14.31 -12.16 -11.92
C THR A 140 13.14 -11.84 -10.98
N GLY A 141 12.03 -12.56 -11.13
CA GLY A 141 10.80 -12.39 -10.35
C GLY A 141 9.65 -11.72 -11.13
N LEU A 142 8.45 -11.71 -10.54
CA LEU A 142 7.23 -11.24 -11.20
C LEU A 142 7.33 -9.77 -11.64
N ALA A 143 7.82 -8.90 -10.75
CA ALA A 143 8.02 -7.49 -11.05
C ALA A 143 9.12 -7.25 -12.12
N ALA A 144 10.17 -8.09 -12.15
CA ALA A 144 11.24 -8.02 -13.15
C ALA A 144 10.83 -8.63 -14.50
N SER A 145 9.81 -9.49 -14.53
CA SER A 145 9.23 -10.07 -15.75
C SER A 145 8.55 -9.00 -16.62
N PHE A 146 8.40 -7.78 -16.11
CA PHE A 146 7.94 -6.61 -16.84
C PHE A 146 9.08 -5.95 -17.63
N SER A 147 9.32 -6.43 -18.87
CA SER A 147 10.46 -6.00 -19.69
C SER A 147 10.10 -5.11 -20.89
N GLY A 148 8.87 -5.15 -21.40
CA GLY A 148 8.44 -4.38 -22.58
C GLY A 148 8.41 -2.86 -22.39
N THR A 149 9.18 -2.12 -23.20
CA THR A 149 9.29 -0.64 -23.14
C THR A 149 8.00 0.10 -23.50
N ALA A 150 7.23 -0.41 -24.47
CA ALA A 150 5.93 0.16 -24.84
C ALA A 150 4.90 0.02 -23.71
N HIS A 151 4.85 -1.14 -23.05
CA HIS A 151 3.97 -1.38 -21.91
C HIS A 151 4.38 -0.54 -20.70
N LYS A 152 5.68 -0.32 -20.45
CA LYS A 152 6.18 0.61 -19.43
C LYS A 152 5.63 2.03 -19.62
N ARG A 153 5.57 2.54 -20.84
CA ARG A 153 4.98 3.88 -21.11
C ARG A 153 3.49 3.91 -20.81
N ALA A 154 2.74 2.90 -21.24
CA ALA A 154 1.30 2.81 -20.99
C ALA A 154 1.00 2.73 -19.48
N VAL A 155 1.70 1.85 -18.76
CA VAL A 155 1.55 1.72 -17.30
C VAL A 155 1.84 3.04 -16.60
N ARG A 156 2.95 3.72 -16.92
CA ARG A 156 3.28 5.03 -16.33
C ARG A 156 2.20 6.07 -16.58
N GLY A 157 1.69 6.16 -17.81
CA GLY A 157 0.65 7.12 -18.17
C GLY A 157 -0.67 6.85 -17.45
N VAL A 158 -1.18 5.62 -17.56
CA VAL A 158 -2.46 5.23 -16.95
C VAL A 158 -2.40 5.33 -15.43
N SER A 159 -1.32 4.86 -14.80
CA SER A 159 -1.18 4.90 -13.35
C SER A 159 -1.01 6.33 -12.83
N ALA A 160 -0.30 7.21 -13.56
CA ALA A 160 -0.21 8.63 -13.20
C ALA A 160 -1.56 9.34 -13.31
N VAL A 161 -2.31 9.12 -14.39
CA VAL A 161 -3.67 9.69 -14.55
C VAL A 161 -4.62 9.16 -13.47
N THR A 162 -4.53 7.88 -13.15
CA THR A 162 -5.37 7.27 -12.09
C THR A 162 -5.00 7.81 -10.71
N ALA A 163 -3.71 7.98 -10.41
CA ALA A 163 -3.25 8.61 -9.17
C ALA A 163 -3.75 10.06 -9.05
N ALA A 164 -3.65 10.84 -10.14
CA ALA A 164 -4.14 12.22 -10.18
C ALA A 164 -5.67 12.29 -10.02
N GLY A 165 -6.42 11.42 -10.69
CA GLY A 165 -7.87 11.33 -10.55
C GLY A 165 -8.30 10.94 -9.13
N SER A 166 -7.61 9.99 -8.52
CA SER A 166 -7.83 9.59 -7.12
C SER A 166 -7.54 10.74 -6.16
N ALA A 167 -6.42 11.44 -6.34
CA ALA A 167 -6.05 12.62 -5.55
C ALA A 167 -7.10 13.75 -5.69
N ALA A 168 -7.57 14.01 -6.91
CA ALA A 168 -8.63 14.98 -7.16
C ALA A 168 -9.94 14.58 -6.45
N ALA A 169 -10.35 13.30 -6.52
CA ALA A 169 -11.53 12.81 -5.83
C ALA A 169 -11.44 12.97 -4.30
N MET A 170 -10.27 12.72 -3.72
CA MET A 170 -10.01 12.96 -2.29
C MET A 170 -10.20 14.44 -1.92
N CYS A 171 -9.64 15.36 -2.71
CA CYS A 171 -9.79 16.79 -2.48
C CYS A 171 -11.22 17.31 -2.70
N LEU A 172 -11.98 16.71 -3.63
CA LEU A 172 -13.38 17.05 -3.84
C LEU A 172 -14.28 16.64 -2.66
N LEU A 173 -13.93 15.56 -1.95
CA LEU A 173 -14.64 15.14 -0.74
C LEU A 173 -14.32 16.07 0.45
N ASN A 174 -13.04 16.34 0.68
CA ASN A 174 -12.58 17.31 1.67
C ASN A 174 -11.16 17.79 1.29
N PRO A 175 -10.97 19.08 0.94
CA PRO A 175 -9.67 19.57 0.47
C PRO A 175 -8.54 19.40 1.49
N ALA A 176 -8.80 19.67 2.78
CA ALA A 176 -7.76 19.60 3.81
C ALA A 176 -7.33 18.14 4.06
N ALA A 177 -8.31 17.23 4.23
CA ALA A 177 -8.04 15.81 4.43
C ALA A 177 -7.40 15.16 3.20
N GLY A 178 -7.89 15.53 2.01
CA GLY A 178 -7.34 15.08 0.73
C GLY A 178 -5.88 15.50 0.55
N LEU A 179 -5.57 16.79 0.72
CA LEU A 179 -4.20 17.30 0.62
C LEU A 179 -3.26 16.67 1.64
N LEU A 180 -3.72 16.46 2.88
CA LEU A 180 -2.93 15.80 3.92
C LEU A 180 -2.57 14.36 3.53
N CYS A 181 -3.54 13.59 3.03
CA CYS A 181 -3.30 12.22 2.58
C CYS A 181 -2.40 12.16 1.33
N ILE A 182 -2.57 13.09 0.39
CA ILE A 182 -1.69 13.20 -0.79
C ILE A 182 -0.25 13.48 -0.34
N GLY A 183 -0.06 14.40 0.62
CA GLY A 183 1.25 14.66 1.22
C GLY A 183 1.86 13.41 1.85
N GLY A 184 1.08 12.68 2.66
CA GLY A 184 1.51 11.41 3.26
C GLY A 184 1.90 10.36 2.22
N ALA A 185 1.12 10.23 1.14
CA ALA A 185 1.41 9.31 0.04
C ALA A 185 2.70 9.68 -0.72
N ILE A 186 2.91 10.97 -1.01
CA ILE A 186 4.13 11.46 -1.68
C ILE A 186 5.36 11.21 -0.81
N LEU A 187 5.28 11.50 0.50
CA LEU A 187 6.36 11.26 1.44
C LEU A 187 6.69 9.76 1.55
N SER A 188 5.65 8.92 1.66
CA SER A 188 5.80 7.46 1.68
C SER A 188 6.45 6.95 0.39
N PHE A 189 6.05 7.47 -0.77
CA PHE A 189 6.58 7.09 -2.08
C PHE A 189 8.05 7.52 -2.25
N ALA A 190 8.39 8.74 -1.84
CA ALA A 190 9.75 9.25 -1.86
C ALA A 190 10.67 8.46 -0.90
N TRP A 191 10.15 8.10 0.28
CA TRP A 191 10.88 7.27 1.24
C TRP A 191 11.11 5.87 0.69
N TYR A 192 10.07 5.24 0.15
CA TYR A 192 10.15 3.95 -0.53
C TYR A 192 11.23 3.92 -1.60
N TYR A 193 11.27 4.90 -2.51
CA TYR A 193 12.30 5.00 -3.53
C TYR A 193 13.72 5.07 -2.92
N ARG A 194 13.93 6.03 -2.00
CA ARG A 194 15.25 6.24 -1.39
C ARG A 194 15.72 5.03 -0.59
N MET A 195 14.82 4.41 0.17
CA MET A 195 15.09 3.21 0.96
C MET A 195 15.46 2.05 0.04
N SER A 196 14.68 1.81 -1.01
CA SER A 196 14.92 0.72 -1.98
C SER A 196 16.28 0.85 -2.67
N MET A 197 16.61 2.06 -3.15
CA MET A 197 17.91 2.30 -3.79
C MET A 197 19.06 2.13 -2.80
N LYS A 198 18.94 2.68 -1.59
CA LYS A 198 20.02 2.65 -0.59
C LYS A 198 20.27 1.24 -0.03
N GLN A 199 19.20 0.49 0.27
CA GLN A 199 19.29 -0.76 1.01
C GLN A 199 19.37 -1.99 0.11
N PHE A 200 18.75 -1.93 -1.07
CA PHE A 200 18.56 -3.08 -1.95
C PHE A 200 19.11 -2.86 -3.37
N GLY A 201 19.48 -1.63 -3.72
CA GLY A 201 19.97 -1.24 -5.04
C GLY A 201 18.90 -1.28 -6.14
N GLY A 202 17.63 -1.17 -5.76
CA GLY A 202 16.49 -1.28 -6.66
C GLY A 202 15.22 -1.69 -5.92
N ILE A 203 14.10 -1.80 -6.63
CA ILE A 203 12.83 -2.30 -6.08
C ILE A 203 12.64 -3.81 -6.34
N THR A 204 11.78 -4.44 -5.53
CA THR A 204 11.28 -5.82 -5.68
C THR A 204 9.76 -5.83 -5.45
N GLY A 205 9.11 -6.99 -5.62
CA GLY A 205 7.70 -7.16 -5.27
C GLY A 205 7.43 -6.90 -3.79
N ASP A 206 8.27 -7.43 -2.90
CA ASP A 206 8.13 -7.31 -1.44
C ASP A 206 8.23 -5.86 -1.01
N LEU A 207 9.20 -5.11 -1.58
CA LEU A 207 9.36 -3.68 -1.29
C LEU A 207 8.16 -2.85 -1.79
N ALA A 208 7.52 -3.26 -2.89
CA ALA A 208 6.28 -2.64 -3.36
C ALA A 208 5.08 -2.96 -2.45
N GLY A 209 5.01 -4.17 -1.89
CA GLY A 209 4.05 -4.56 -0.85
C GLY A 209 4.26 -3.77 0.43
N TRP A 210 5.51 -3.62 0.88
CA TRP A 210 5.88 -2.77 2.00
C TRP A 210 5.45 -1.31 1.79
N PHE A 211 5.68 -0.75 0.60
CA PHE A 211 5.22 0.60 0.26
C PHE A 211 3.70 0.75 0.37
N LEU A 212 2.92 -0.21 -0.14
CA LEU A 212 1.45 -0.17 -0.04
C LEU A 212 1.01 -0.08 1.43
N GLN A 213 1.59 -0.92 2.29
CA GLN A 213 1.25 -0.91 3.72
C GLN A 213 1.61 0.41 4.39
N ILE A 214 2.81 0.95 4.14
CA ILE A 214 3.22 2.26 4.71
C ILE A 214 2.33 3.40 4.19
N CYS A 215 1.99 3.41 2.90
CA CYS A 215 1.16 4.44 2.30
C CYS A 215 -0.27 4.42 2.88
N GLU A 216 -0.85 3.24 3.06
CA GLU A 216 -2.19 3.05 3.60
C GLU A 216 -2.26 3.37 5.10
N LEU A 217 -1.24 2.96 5.86
CA LEU A 217 -1.09 3.35 7.26
C LEU A 217 -0.94 4.86 7.41
N SER A 218 -0.12 5.50 6.57
CA SER A 218 0.04 6.95 6.56
C SER A 218 -1.30 7.64 6.28
N ALA A 219 -2.08 7.17 5.31
CA ALA A 219 -3.39 7.74 5.01
C ALA A 219 -4.36 7.60 6.20
N ALA A 220 -4.41 6.43 6.83
CA ALA A 220 -5.25 6.23 8.02
C ALA A 220 -4.83 7.15 9.18
N ILE A 221 -3.53 7.29 9.46
CA ILE A 221 -3.03 8.19 10.51
C ILE A 221 -3.38 9.65 10.18
N CYS A 222 -3.16 10.10 8.94
CA CYS A 222 -3.51 11.46 8.50
C CYS A 222 -5.01 11.75 8.72
N LEU A 223 -5.88 10.80 8.37
CA LEU A 223 -7.33 10.95 8.53
C LEU A 223 -7.77 10.88 10.00
N ALA A 224 -7.15 10.01 10.80
CA ALA A 224 -7.39 9.95 12.24
C ALA A 224 -7.05 11.27 12.92
N VAL A 225 -5.92 11.89 12.54
CA VAL A 225 -5.51 13.20 13.07
C VAL A 225 -6.46 14.30 12.63
N ILE A 226 -6.84 14.35 11.34
CA ILE A 226 -7.67 15.45 10.85
C ILE A 226 -9.10 15.39 11.41
N GLU A 227 -9.64 14.21 11.69
CA GLU A 227 -10.94 14.03 12.37
C GLU A 227 -10.96 14.64 13.78
N LYS A 228 -9.80 14.85 14.41
CA LYS A 228 -9.73 15.50 15.73
C LYS A 228 -9.60 17.02 15.67
N ILE A 229 -9.25 17.56 14.51
CA ILE A 229 -8.93 18.97 14.32
C ILE A 229 -10.07 19.70 13.60
N MET A 230 -10.88 18.98 12.82
CA MET A 230 -11.99 19.49 12.02
C MET A 230 -13.28 18.76 12.33
#